data_AF-A0A0D3CNC7-F1
#
_entry.id   AF-A0A0D3CNC7-F1
#
_cell.length_a   1.000
_cell.length_b   1.000
_cell.length_c   1.000
_cell.angle_alpha   90.00
_cell.angle_beta   90.00
_cell.angle_gamma   90.00
#
_symmetry.space_group_name_H-M   'P 1'
#
loop_
_entity.id
_entity.type
_entity.pdbx_description
1 polymer ?
#
loop_
_entity_poly.entity_id
_entity_poly.type
_entity_poly.pdbx_seq_one_letter_code
_entity_poly.pdbx_strand_id
1 'polypeptide(L)'
;MGGGNSKEDWRQEPPSSSSSSSSSSWASHQSYPQSGPGSYNYPPPPSYSPAPSFGGQPPSYSQEEQGYAYPYPPPQPQPQPSQTHAAPPDRKKFDRRYSKISDNYASLDQVSEALGRAGLESSNLILGIDFTKSNEWTGAKSFSKKSLHHISNTLNPYEQAITIIGRTLAAFDEDNLIPCFGFGDASTHDQDVFNFYPEGRSCNGFEQVLARYRDIVPHLKLAGPTSFAPIIEMAMTVVEQSSGQYHVLVIIADGQVTRSVDTEHGQLSPQEQKTVESIVKASALPLSIVLVGVGDGPWDMMQEFDDNIPSRAFDNFQFVNFTEIMSKNKEQSRKETEFALSALMEIPPQYKATIELGLLGRRNGNIPERIPLPPPVQGGSTFFNPSKASPAPSFEPSVPTYPMESKDVDDNQLCPICLSNPKNMAFGCGHQTCCECGPGLKVCPICRAPIQTRIKLY
;
A
#
# COMPACT_ATOMS: atom_id res chain seq x y z
N MET A 1 41.34 -23.81 53.88
CA MET A 1 40.26 -24.55 54.59
C MET A 1 38.96 -23.86 54.18
N GLY A 2 38.02 -24.35 53.37
CA GLY A 2 37.55 -25.68 52.92
C GLY A 2 36.01 -25.51 52.84
N GLY A 3 35.35 -25.57 51.67
CA GLY A 3 34.55 -26.72 51.15
C GLY A 3 33.36 -27.07 52.07
N GLY A 4 32.11 -27.32 51.68
CA GLY A 4 31.39 -27.62 50.45
C GLY A 4 29.98 -28.16 50.83
N ASN A 5 29.11 -28.37 49.83
CA ASN A 5 27.77 -29.00 49.77
C ASN A 5 27.22 -29.89 50.93
N SER A 6 25.87 -29.92 51.06
CA SER A 6 24.93 -31.09 51.13
C SER A 6 23.50 -30.55 51.41
N LYS A 7 22.42 -30.72 50.63
CA LYS A 7 21.61 -31.86 50.14
C LYS A 7 20.85 -32.71 51.19
N GLU A 8 19.52 -32.70 51.03
CA GLU A 8 18.48 -33.74 51.31
C GLU A 8 18.03 -34.04 52.75
N ASP A 9 16.72 -33.85 53.04
CA ASP A 9 15.82 -34.96 53.45
C ASP A 9 14.34 -34.50 53.56
N TRP A 10 13.43 -35.11 52.79
CA TRP A 10 12.00 -35.17 53.09
C TRP A 10 11.50 -36.59 52.80
N ARG A 11 11.10 -37.30 53.86
CA ARG A 11 10.55 -38.65 53.84
C ARG A 11 9.02 -38.65 53.66
N GLN A 12 8.59 -39.47 52.69
CA GLN A 12 7.48 -40.45 52.64
C GLN A 12 6.89 -40.91 54.00
N GLU A 13 5.64 -41.38 54.22
CA GLU A 13 4.34 -41.57 53.51
C GLU A 13 3.26 -41.96 54.63
N PRO A 14 2.18 -42.78 54.45
CA PRO A 14 0.74 -42.47 54.27
C PRO A 14 -0.16 -43.22 55.33
N PRO A 15 -1.37 -43.84 55.10
CA PRO A 15 -2.48 -43.71 54.11
C PRO A 15 -3.94 -43.78 54.71
N SER A 16 -4.96 -43.71 53.83
CA SER A 16 -6.24 -44.51 53.75
C SER A 16 -7.49 -43.68 53.34
N SER A 17 -7.96 -43.79 52.08
CA SER A 17 -9.10 -44.59 51.53
C SER A 17 -10.50 -44.04 51.87
N SER A 18 -11.49 -43.85 50.96
CA SER A 18 -11.93 -44.71 49.85
C SER A 18 -13.06 -44.06 48.99
N SER A 19 -13.12 -44.48 47.69
CA SER A 19 -14.27 -44.69 46.76
C SER A 19 -15.35 -43.61 46.55
N SER A 20 -15.76 -43.26 45.31
CA SER A 20 -16.36 -44.17 44.33
C SER A 20 -16.43 -43.57 42.90
N SER A 21 -16.55 -44.48 41.95
CA SER A 21 -16.47 -44.38 40.49
C SER A 21 -17.86 -44.34 39.83
N SER A 22 -17.98 -43.69 38.66
CA SER A 22 -18.81 -44.21 37.56
C SER A 22 -18.48 -43.53 36.22
N SER A 23 -17.99 -44.33 35.29
CA SER A 23 -18.02 -44.11 33.84
C SER A 23 -19.33 -44.68 33.27
N SER A 24 -19.84 -44.12 32.18
CA SER A 24 -20.67 -44.88 31.25
C SER A 24 -20.72 -44.23 29.88
N SER A 25 -20.61 -45.10 28.87
CA SER A 25 -20.65 -44.85 27.45
C SER A 25 -21.54 -45.93 26.84
N TRP A 26 -22.40 -45.49 25.90
CA TRP A 26 -23.01 -46.22 24.78
C TRP A 26 -24.46 -46.76 24.84
N ALA A 27 -25.19 -46.23 23.85
CA ALA A 27 -26.19 -46.86 22.97
C ALA A 27 -27.61 -47.10 23.49
N SER A 28 -28.59 -46.45 22.85
CA SER A 28 -29.50 -47.10 21.89
C SER A 28 -30.65 -46.19 21.42
N HIS A 29 -30.88 -46.19 20.10
CA HIS A 29 -32.15 -46.00 19.36
C HIS A 29 -33.03 -44.75 19.60
N GLN A 30 -33.14 -43.89 18.57
CA GLN A 30 -34.37 -43.73 17.75
C GLN A 30 -34.26 -42.61 16.68
N SER A 31 -34.41 -43.05 15.42
CA SER A 31 -35.25 -42.42 14.37
C SER A 31 -34.92 -41.02 13.82
N TYR A 32 -34.14 -40.98 12.74
CA TYR A 32 -34.14 -39.88 11.76
C TYR A 32 -35.18 -40.15 10.66
N PRO A 33 -35.96 -39.15 10.20
CA PRO A 33 -36.60 -39.21 8.89
C PRO A 33 -35.58 -38.84 7.80
N GLN A 34 -35.33 -39.78 6.88
CA GLN A 34 -34.67 -39.53 5.60
C GLN A 34 -35.59 -38.68 4.71
N SER A 35 -35.10 -37.53 4.27
CA SER A 35 -35.56 -36.86 3.04
C SER A 35 -34.42 -36.95 2.02
N GLY A 36 -34.68 -37.66 0.92
CA GLY A 36 -33.71 -38.01 -0.10
C GLY A 36 -33.22 -36.83 -0.96
N PRO A 37 -32.16 -37.04 -1.75
CA PRO A 37 -31.65 -36.02 -2.66
C PRO A 37 -32.63 -35.84 -3.83
N GLY A 38 -33.28 -34.67 -3.86
CA GLY A 38 -34.03 -34.21 -5.02
C GLY A 38 -33.10 -33.98 -6.20
N SER A 39 -33.32 -34.71 -7.28
CA SER A 39 -32.71 -34.49 -8.59
C SER A 39 -33.15 -33.14 -9.14
N TYR A 40 -32.26 -32.15 -9.15
CA TYR A 40 -32.47 -30.95 -9.95
C TYR A 40 -32.17 -31.27 -11.42
N ASN A 41 -33.24 -31.39 -12.22
CA ASN A 41 -33.19 -31.44 -13.68
C ASN A 41 -32.61 -30.12 -14.22
N TYR A 42 -31.37 -30.16 -14.71
CA TYR A 42 -30.85 -29.14 -15.61
C TYR A 42 -31.47 -29.34 -17.00
N PRO A 43 -31.99 -28.29 -17.66
CA PRO A 43 -32.31 -28.36 -19.09
C PRO A 43 -31.00 -28.47 -19.90
N PRO A 44 -30.95 -29.28 -20.98
CA PRO A 44 -29.75 -29.46 -21.77
C PRO A 44 -29.40 -28.19 -22.57
N PRO A 45 -28.11 -27.93 -22.84
CA PRO A 45 -27.70 -26.84 -23.71
C PRO A 45 -28.11 -27.13 -25.17
N PRO A 46 -28.43 -26.10 -25.98
CA PRO A 46 -28.75 -26.29 -27.38
C PRO A 46 -27.51 -26.73 -28.17
N SER A 47 -27.65 -27.84 -28.89
CA SER A 47 -26.69 -28.36 -29.86
C SER A 47 -26.76 -27.54 -31.16
N TYR A 48 -25.71 -26.77 -31.44
CA TYR A 48 -25.51 -26.19 -32.76
C TYR A 48 -24.86 -27.22 -33.69
N SER A 49 -25.58 -27.60 -34.74
CA SER A 49 -25.03 -28.34 -35.87
C SER A 49 -24.24 -27.39 -36.80
N PRO A 50 -23.16 -27.86 -37.47
CA PRO A 50 -22.33 -27.03 -38.31
C PRO A 50 -22.84 -26.99 -39.77
N ALA A 51 -22.76 -25.82 -40.42
CA ALA A 51 -22.86 -25.67 -41.87
C ALA A 51 -22.24 -24.32 -42.31
N PRO A 52 -21.85 -24.14 -43.59
CA PRO A 52 -20.88 -24.91 -44.36
C PRO A 52 -19.69 -24.03 -44.78
N SER A 53 -18.59 -24.67 -45.17
CA SER A 53 -17.39 -24.03 -45.72
C SER A 53 -17.67 -23.37 -47.07
N PHE A 54 -17.47 -22.05 -47.16
CA PHE A 54 -17.29 -21.35 -48.43
C PHE A 54 -15.83 -20.95 -48.57
N GLY A 55 -15.13 -21.61 -49.49
CA GLY A 55 -13.85 -21.14 -50.02
C GLY A 55 -14.07 -19.91 -50.90
N GLY A 56 -13.24 -18.90 -50.70
CA GLY A 56 -13.17 -17.71 -51.55
C GLY A 56 -11.73 -17.22 -51.59
N GLN A 57 -11.07 -17.44 -52.72
CA GLN A 57 -9.80 -16.80 -53.09
C GLN A 57 -9.98 -15.27 -53.18
N PRO A 58 -8.93 -14.47 -52.93
CA PRO A 58 -8.96 -13.05 -53.29
C PRO A 58 -8.77 -12.90 -54.82
N PRO A 59 -9.48 -11.97 -55.48
CA PRO A 59 -9.31 -11.73 -56.90
C PRO A 59 -8.09 -10.83 -57.16
N SER A 60 -7.23 -11.33 -58.04
CA SER A 60 -6.30 -10.56 -58.86
C SER A 60 -7.08 -9.67 -59.84
N TYR A 61 -6.74 -8.39 -59.90
CA TYR A 61 -7.10 -7.51 -61.02
C TYR A 61 -5.83 -6.95 -61.67
N SER A 62 -5.69 -7.29 -62.94
CA SER A 62 -4.70 -6.85 -63.91
C SER A 62 -5.37 -5.91 -64.93
N GLN A 63 -4.68 -4.83 -65.32
CA GLN A 63 -4.79 -4.13 -66.61
C GLN A 63 -3.48 -3.32 -66.74
N GLU A 64 -2.51 -3.73 -67.57
CA GLU A 64 -2.34 -3.39 -69.01
C GLU A 64 -2.25 -1.87 -69.25
N GLU A 65 -1.36 -1.28 -70.03
CA GLU A 65 -0.04 -1.56 -70.59
C GLU A 65 0.35 -0.24 -71.28
N GLN A 66 1.62 0.19 -71.26
CA GLN A 66 2.27 0.94 -72.37
C GLN A 66 3.72 1.26 -71.98
N GLY A 67 4.64 0.52 -72.59
CA GLY A 67 6.08 0.70 -72.41
C GLY A 67 6.66 1.75 -73.36
N TYR A 68 7.85 2.23 -73.00
CA TYR A 68 8.94 2.49 -73.93
C TYR A 68 10.27 2.23 -73.20
N ALA A 69 11.08 1.35 -73.78
CA ALA A 69 12.37 0.92 -73.25
C ALA A 69 13.51 1.78 -73.83
N TYR A 70 14.48 2.14 -72.99
CA TYR A 70 15.86 2.44 -73.40
C TYR A 70 16.84 1.85 -72.36
N PRO A 71 17.90 1.14 -72.77
CA PRO A 71 18.83 0.49 -71.86
C PRO A 71 19.99 1.43 -71.49
N TYR A 72 20.28 1.59 -70.19
CA TYR A 72 21.52 2.20 -69.70
C TYR A 72 22.31 1.26 -68.78
N PRO A 73 23.66 1.34 -68.78
CA PRO A 73 24.57 0.33 -68.22
C PRO A 73 24.74 0.44 -66.68
N PRO A 74 25.35 -0.56 -66.03
CA PRO A 74 25.50 -0.56 -64.57
C PRO A 74 26.52 0.50 -64.11
N PRO A 75 26.27 1.22 -62.99
CA PRO A 75 27.22 2.22 -62.49
C PRO A 75 28.45 1.57 -61.82
N GLN A 76 29.63 2.05 -62.19
CA GLN A 76 30.89 1.83 -61.50
C GLN A 76 30.94 2.56 -60.14
N PRO A 77 31.76 2.10 -59.17
CA PRO A 77 31.87 2.74 -57.87
C PRO A 77 32.70 4.03 -57.93
N GLN A 78 32.15 5.13 -57.43
CA GLN A 78 32.86 6.41 -57.20
C GLN A 78 32.92 6.78 -55.70
N PRO A 79 33.91 7.60 -55.29
CA PRO A 79 34.39 7.69 -53.91
C PRO A 79 33.54 8.62 -53.03
N GLN A 80 33.57 8.35 -51.72
CA GLN A 80 32.89 9.10 -50.65
C GLN A 80 33.21 10.60 -50.63
N PRO A 81 32.22 11.47 -50.29
CA PRO A 81 32.47 12.71 -49.59
C PRO A 81 32.35 12.51 -48.08
N SER A 82 33.37 12.96 -47.37
CA SER A 82 33.46 13.05 -45.91
C SER A 82 32.31 13.91 -45.36
N GLN A 83 31.41 13.28 -44.60
CA GLN A 83 30.51 13.98 -43.68
C GLN A 83 30.76 13.46 -42.27
N THR A 84 31.29 14.34 -41.45
CA THR A 84 31.40 14.20 -40.00
C THR A 84 30.00 14.10 -39.41
N HIS A 85 29.50 12.87 -39.26
CA HIS A 85 28.37 12.61 -38.39
C HIS A 85 28.87 12.62 -36.94
N ALA A 86 28.60 13.72 -36.24
CA ALA A 86 28.61 13.73 -34.79
C ALA A 86 27.69 12.60 -34.31
N ALA A 87 28.25 11.69 -33.52
CA ALA A 87 27.49 10.62 -32.90
C ALA A 87 26.34 11.22 -32.06
N PRO A 88 25.13 10.64 -32.09
CA PRO A 88 24.12 10.96 -31.09
C PRO A 88 24.72 10.69 -29.70
N PRO A 89 24.42 11.51 -28.68
CA PRO A 89 25.00 11.33 -27.35
C PRO A 89 24.68 9.92 -26.87
N ASP A 90 25.73 9.21 -26.45
CA ASP A 90 25.68 7.87 -25.88
C ASP A 90 24.49 7.76 -24.92
N ARG A 91 23.48 6.97 -25.32
CA ARG A 91 22.57 6.37 -24.35
C ARG A 91 23.45 5.54 -23.43
N LYS A 92 23.80 6.11 -22.26
CA LYS A 92 24.53 5.41 -21.20
C LYS A 92 23.90 4.03 -21.06
N LYS A 93 24.62 2.99 -21.47
CA LYS A 93 24.24 1.61 -21.16
C LYS A 93 24.12 1.55 -19.64
N PHE A 94 22.89 1.49 -19.15
CA PHE A 94 22.63 1.30 -17.73
C PHE A 94 23.40 0.06 -17.28
N ASP A 95 24.18 0.21 -16.23
CA ASP A 95 24.92 -0.89 -15.65
C ASP A 95 23.89 -1.89 -15.13
N ARG A 96 23.80 -3.07 -15.76
CA ARG A 96 22.83 -4.13 -15.41
C ARG A 96 22.88 -4.50 -13.92
N ARG A 97 24.00 -4.19 -13.24
CA ARG A 97 24.26 -4.48 -11.83
C ARG A 97 23.25 -3.89 -10.85
N TYR A 98 22.54 -2.81 -11.19
CA TYR A 98 21.57 -2.15 -10.31
C TYR A 98 20.12 -2.23 -10.80
N SER A 99 19.85 -3.08 -11.79
CA SER A 99 18.49 -3.23 -12.35
C SER A 99 17.56 -4.04 -11.45
N LYS A 100 18.12 -5.05 -10.78
CA LYS A 100 17.49 -5.90 -9.77
C LYS A 100 18.55 -6.28 -8.74
N ILE A 101 18.28 -6.07 -7.46
CA ILE A 101 19.14 -6.50 -6.36
C ILE A 101 18.65 -7.88 -5.88
N SER A 102 19.59 -8.72 -5.43
CA SER A 102 19.29 -10.07 -4.93
C SER A 102 19.48 -10.16 -3.42
N ASP A 103 18.77 -11.09 -2.79
CA ASP A 103 18.95 -11.42 -1.38
C ASP A 103 20.35 -11.99 -1.11
N ASN A 104 21.24 -11.16 -0.58
CA ASN A 104 22.67 -11.47 -0.43
C ASN A 104 23.13 -11.66 1.03
N TYR A 105 22.26 -11.45 2.02
CA TYR A 105 22.60 -11.46 3.44
C TYR A 105 21.81 -12.51 4.22
N ALA A 106 22.46 -13.16 5.18
CA ALA A 106 21.86 -14.19 6.03
C ALA A 106 21.68 -13.75 7.50
N SER A 107 22.22 -12.59 7.88
CA SER A 107 22.08 -12.04 9.24
C SER A 107 22.17 -10.51 9.26
N LEU A 108 21.64 -9.90 10.33
CA LEU A 108 21.75 -8.46 10.57
C LEU A 108 23.21 -8.00 10.70
N ASP A 109 24.09 -8.83 11.29
CA ASP A 109 25.52 -8.48 11.38
C ASP A 109 26.15 -8.34 10.00
N GLN A 110 25.82 -9.22 9.05
CA GLN A 110 26.32 -9.12 7.67
C GLN A 110 25.82 -7.86 6.96
N VAL A 111 24.56 -7.47 7.20
CA VAL A 111 23.99 -6.22 6.70
C VAL A 111 24.71 -5.03 7.32
N SER A 112 24.84 -4.97 8.64
CA SER A 112 25.55 -3.89 9.36
C SER A 112 26.99 -3.76 8.89
N GLU A 113 27.71 -4.88 8.73
CA GLU A 113 29.05 -4.88 8.17
C GLU A 113 29.07 -4.40 6.71
N ALA A 114 28.07 -4.76 5.90
CA ALA A 114 27.98 -4.31 4.51
C ALA A 114 27.70 -2.80 4.42
N LEU A 115 26.82 -2.27 5.27
CA LEU A 115 26.56 -0.83 5.41
C LEU A 115 27.84 -0.10 5.84
N GLY A 116 28.51 -0.60 6.88
CA GLY A 116 29.79 -0.04 7.34
C GLY A 116 30.89 -0.09 6.27
N ARG A 117 31.01 -1.19 5.52
CA ARG A 117 31.95 -1.30 4.38
C ARG A 117 31.58 -0.39 3.21
N ALA A 118 30.30 -0.14 2.98
CA ALA A 118 29.83 0.79 1.96
C ALA A 118 30.06 2.26 2.35
N GLY A 119 30.39 2.52 3.63
CA GLY A 119 30.62 3.86 4.15
C GLY A 119 29.35 4.54 4.67
N LEU A 120 28.26 3.79 4.88
CA LEU A 120 27.07 4.33 5.53
C LEU A 120 27.31 4.35 7.04
N GLU A 121 27.80 5.49 7.54
CA GLU A 121 28.00 5.72 8.97
C GLU A 121 26.70 6.13 9.68
N SER A 122 25.80 6.80 8.96
CA SER A 122 24.47 7.21 9.41
C SER A 122 23.51 7.31 8.22
N SER A 123 22.21 7.11 8.47
CA SER A 123 21.12 7.33 7.52
C SER A 123 20.01 8.14 8.18
N ASN A 124 19.04 8.61 7.39
CA ASN A 124 17.86 9.31 7.91
C ASN A 124 16.61 8.51 7.54
N LEU A 125 15.71 8.30 8.49
CA LEU A 125 14.47 7.56 8.27
C LEU A 125 13.30 8.51 8.04
N ILE A 126 12.43 8.16 7.09
CA ILE A 126 11.13 8.81 6.86
C ILE A 126 10.06 7.74 7.00
N LEU A 127 8.98 8.03 7.70
CA LEU A 127 7.87 7.08 7.88
C LEU A 127 6.59 7.58 7.21
N GLY A 128 6.01 6.74 6.36
CA GLY A 128 4.68 6.91 5.77
C GLY A 128 3.71 5.84 6.25
N ILE A 129 2.53 6.26 6.72
CA ILE A 129 1.48 5.35 7.20
C ILE A 129 0.23 5.50 6.34
N ASP A 130 -0.20 4.39 5.76
CA ASP A 130 -1.45 4.27 5.02
C ASP A 130 -2.64 4.29 5.99
N PHE A 131 -3.57 5.22 5.80
CA PHE A 131 -4.85 5.36 6.50
C PHE A 131 -6.06 5.25 5.56
N THR A 132 -5.92 4.47 4.50
CA THR A 132 -7.02 4.16 3.59
C THR A 132 -8.02 3.20 4.22
N LYS A 133 -9.24 3.20 3.69
CA LYS A 133 -10.38 2.45 4.22
C LYS A 133 -10.22 0.95 4.07
N SER A 134 -9.37 0.46 3.16
CA SER A 134 -9.15 -0.97 2.97
C SER A 134 -8.69 -1.70 4.22
N ASN A 135 -7.99 -0.97 5.09
CA ASN A 135 -7.62 -1.40 6.44
C ASN A 135 -8.79 -1.87 7.31
N GLU A 136 -10.04 -1.53 7.00
CA GLU A 136 -11.22 -2.06 7.71
C GLU A 136 -11.46 -3.55 7.43
N TRP A 137 -11.09 -4.05 6.24
CA TRP A 137 -11.37 -5.42 5.81
C TRP A 137 -10.13 -6.27 5.50
N THR A 138 -8.96 -5.68 5.27
CA THR A 138 -7.71 -6.41 5.01
C THR A 138 -7.10 -7.07 6.26
N GLY A 139 -7.78 -7.01 7.41
CA GLY A 139 -7.52 -7.81 8.60
C GLY A 139 -8.44 -9.03 8.76
N ALA A 140 -9.20 -9.41 7.72
CA ALA A 140 -10.19 -10.49 7.77
C ALA A 140 -9.61 -11.82 8.25
N LYS A 141 -8.43 -12.20 7.74
CA LYS A 141 -7.73 -13.45 8.08
C LYS A 141 -6.63 -13.22 9.11
N SER A 142 -5.77 -12.24 8.86
CA SER A 142 -4.56 -11.96 9.65
C SER A 142 -4.83 -11.28 10.99
N PHE A 143 -5.97 -10.59 11.13
CA PHE A 143 -6.27 -9.80 12.33
C PHE A 143 -7.70 -10.01 12.85
N SER A 144 -8.20 -11.23 12.72
CA SER A 144 -9.47 -11.67 13.33
C SER A 144 -10.68 -10.79 12.95
N LYS A 145 -10.77 -10.38 11.68
CA LYS A 145 -11.84 -9.49 11.16
C LYS A 145 -11.91 -8.11 11.81
N LYS A 146 -10.84 -7.69 12.48
CA LYS A 146 -10.70 -6.32 12.98
C LYS A 146 -10.01 -5.48 11.92
N SER A 147 -10.28 -4.18 11.97
CA SER A 147 -9.47 -3.22 11.21
C SER A 147 -8.01 -3.32 11.60
N LEU A 148 -7.09 -3.20 10.64
CA LEU A 148 -5.65 -3.17 10.87
C LEU A 148 -5.21 -1.97 11.71
N HIS A 149 -6.04 -0.92 11.82
CA HIS A 149 -5.84 0.22 12.73
C HIS A 149 -6.58 0.12 14.06
N HIS A 150 -7.24 -1.01 14.36
CA HIS A 150 -8.01 -1.14 15.59
C HIS A 150 -7.12 -0.94 16.83
N ILE A 151 -7.39 0.11 17.61
CA ILE A 151 -6.65 0.44 18.83
C ILE A 151 -7.21 -0.38 19.99
N SER A 152 -6.35 -1.17 20.64
CA SER A 152 -6.70 -1.97 21.82
C SER A 152 -5.49 -2.11 22.75
N ASN A 153 -5.59 -3.03 23.72
CA ASN A 153 -4.47 -3.43 24.58
C ASN A 153 -3.45 -4.31 23.84
N THR A 154 -3.85 -4.98 22.76
CA THR A 154 -2.95 -5.73 21.89
C THR A 154 -2.56 -4.86 20.70
N LEU A 155 -1.28 -4.86 20.36
CA LEU A 155 -0.74 -4.11 19.22
C LEU A 155 -1.37 -4.61 17.91
N ASN A 156 -1.92 -3.71 17.12
CA ASN A 156 -2.32 -4.01 15.75
C ASN A 156 -1.10 -4.14 14.81
N PRO A 157 -1.25 -4.64 13.58
CA PRO A 157 -0.12 -4.89 12.68
C PRO A 157 0.74 -3.65 12.40
N TYR A 158 0.16 -2.46 12.30
CA TYR A 158 0.91 -1.20 12.16
C TYR A 158 1.75 -0.92 13.40
N GLU A 159 1.18 -1.04 14.60
CA GLU A 159 1.91 -0.84 15.85
C GLU A 159 3.05 -1.83 16.04
N GLN A 160 2.83 -3.09 15.64
CA GLN A 160 3.87 -4.12 15.65
C GLN A 160 5.00 -3.76 14.68
N ALA A 161 4.68 -3.35 13.45
CA ALA A 161 5.66 -2.92 12.47
C ALA A 161 6.47 -1.72 12.96
N ILE A 162 5.82 -0.64 13.43
CA ILE A 162 6.46 0.56 13.99
C ILE A 162 7.43 0.17 15.13
N THR A 163 6.97 -0.69 16.04
CA THR A 163 7.78 -1.14 17.18
C THR A 163 9.03 -1.89 16.74
N ILE A 164 8.90 -2.81 15.79
CA ILE A 164 10.01 -3.64 15.33
C ILE A 164 10.98 -2.81 14.47
N ILE A 165 10.47 -1.95 13.60
CA ILE A 165 11.28 -0.98 12.85
C ILE A 165 12.09 -0.12 13.82
N GLY A 166 11.46 0.43 14.86
CA GLY A 166 12.16 1.23 15.86
C GLY A 166 13.27 0.49 16.60
N ARG A 167 13.10 -0.82 16.87
CA ARG A 167 14.15 -1.62 17.51
C ARG A 167 15.30 -1.99 16.59
N THR A 168 15.05 -2.04 15.28
CA THR A 168 15.97 -2.68 14.32
C THR A 168 16.60 -1.68 13.36
N LEU A 169 15.87 -0.66 12.94
CA LEU A 169 16.32 0.37 12.01
C LEU A 169 16.76 1.67 12.70
N ALA A 170 16.27 1.97 13.91
CA ALA A 170 16.61 3.24 14.58
C ALA A 170 18.11 3.36 14.93
N ALA A 171 18.83 2.25 15.04
CA ALA A 171 20.28 2.26 15.25
C ALA A 171 21.06 2.86 14.05
N PHE A 172 20.42 2.96 12.88
CA PHE A 172 20.98 3.55 11.67
C PHE A 172 20.52 4.98 11.43
N ASP A 173 19.63 5.52 12.28
CA ASP A 173 19.15 6.90 12.17
C ASP A 173 20.14 7.86 12.85
N GLU A 174 20.50 8.96 12.18
CA GLU A 174 21.57 9.86 12.64
C GLU A 174 21.21 10.66 13.89
N ASP A 175 20.00 11.21 13.93
CA ASP A 175 19.57 12.20 14.91
C ASP A 175 18.36 11.76 15.75
N ASN A 176 17.82 10.58 15.48
CA ASN A 176 16.61 10.02 16.08
C ASN A 176 15.37 10.88 15.81
N LEU A 177 15.40 11.77 14.81
CA LEU A 177 14.28 12.59 14.38
C LEU A 177 13.62 11.98 13.15
N ILE A 178 12.41 11.46 13.33
CA ILE A 178 11.68 10.72 12.29
C ILE A 178 10.55 11.60 11.73
N PRO A 179 10.68 12.21 10.54
CA PRO A 179 9.56 12.75 9.80
C PRO A 179 8.49 11.67 9.58
N CYS A 180 7.28 11.91 10.09
CA CYS A 180 6.18 10.96 10.05
C CYS A 180 4.96 11.55 9.37
N PHE A 181 4.43 10.84 8.38
CA PHE A 181 3.33 11.29 7.55
C PHE A 181 2.24 10.22 7.45
N GLY A 182 0.99 10.68 7.38
CA GLY A 182 -0.16 9.85 7.04
C GLY A 182 -0.72 10.20 5.67
N PHE A 183 -1.35 9.25 4.99
CA PHE A 183 -2.02 9.45 3.71
C PHE A 183 -3.25 8.54 3.56
N GLY A 184 -4.17 8.88 2.67
CA GLY A 184 -5.34 8.04 2.36
C GLY A 184 -6.56 8.23 3.26
N ASP A 185 -6.48 9.08 4.27
CA ASP A 185 -7.63 9.49 5.07
C ASP A 185 -8.50 10.51 4.31
N ALA A 186 -9.66 10.85 4.85
CA ALA A 186 -10.60 11.77 4.21
C ALA A 186 -10.07 13.20 4.02
N SER A 187 -8.99 13.60 4.72
CA SER A 187 -8.34 14.89 4.48
C SER A 187 -7.37 14.86 3.29
N THR A 188 -6.76 13.72 3.00
CA THR A 188 -5.67 13.60 2.01
C THR A 188 -6.06 12.87 0.72
N HIS A 189 -6.97 11.90 0.80
CA HIS A 189 -7.31 10.98 -0.30
C HIS A 189 -6.02 10.41 -0.96
N ASP A 190 -5.97 10.35 -2.29
CA ASP A 190 -4.79 9.94 -3.07
C ASP A 190 -3.93 11.12 -3.57
N GLN A 191 -4.16 12.33 -3.04
CA GLN A 191 -3.52 13.56 -3.54
C GLN A 191 -2.44 14.11 -2.61
N ASP A 192 -2.61 13.96 -1.30
CA ASP A 192 -1.78 14.62 -0.29
C ASP A 192 -1.28 13.67 0.80
N VAL A 193 -0.43 14.22 1.67
CA VAL A 193 -0.05 13.61 2.95
C VAL A 193 -0.28 14.63 4.06
N PHE A 194 -0.52 14.19 5.28
CA PHE A 194 -0.52 15.05 6.46
C PHE A 194 0.67 14.72 7.36
N ASN A 195 1.21 15.71 8.04
CA ASN A 195 2.25 15.52 9.05
C ASN A 195 1.64 15.06 10.38
N PHE A 196 2.32 14.19 11.12
CA PHE A 196 1.88 13.74 12.44
C PHE A 196 1.79 14.88 13.46
N TYR A 197 2.69 15.86 13.38
CA TYR A 197 2.64 17.06 14.21
C TYR A 197 2.38 18.32 13.37
N PRO A 198 1.71 19.34 13.95
CA PRO A 198 1.64 20.66 13.35
C PRO A 198 3.04 21.24 13.07
N GLU A 199 3.10 22.19 12.14
CA GLU A 199 4.32 22.95 11.81
C GLU A 199 5.52 22.10 11.34
N GLY A 200 5.28 20.86 10.90
CA GLY A 200 6.35 20.05 10.30
C GLY A 200 7.24 19.32 11.29
N ARG A 201 6.92 19.33 12.60
CA ARG A 201 7.77 18.73 13.63
C ARG A 201 7.93 17.22 13.47
N SER A 202 9.18 16.74 13.42
CA SER A 202 9.53 15.31 13.45
C SER A 202 9.25 14.67 14.81
N CYS A 203 9.02 13.35 14.82
CA CYS A 203 8.97 12.55 16.04
C CYS A 203 10.39 12.31 16.58
N ASN A 204 10.59 12.39 17.89
CA ASN A 204 11.83 12.00 18.55
C ASN A 204 11.76 10.52 18.94
N GLY A 205 12.31 9.66 18.10
CA GLY A 205 12.30 8.22 18.25
C GLY A 205 10.97 7.55 17.94
N PHE A 206 11.03 6.24 17.75
CA PHE A 206 9.87 5.41 17.41
C PHE A 206 8.87 5.26 18.56
N GLU A 207 9.28 5.53 19.79
CA GLU A 207 8.38 5.65 20.94
C GLU A 207 7.39 6.80 20.73
N GLN A 208 7.86 7.95 20.26
CA GLN A 208 6.99 9.09 19.94
C GLN A 208 6.14 8.83 18.70
N VAL A 209 6.69 8.12 17.70
CA VAL A 209 5.92 7.68 16.51
C VAL A 209 4.73 6.82 16.95
N LEU A 210 4.97 5.78 17.77
CA LEU A 210 3.93 4.86 18.23
C LEU A 210 2.88 5.58 19.08
N ALA A 211 3.31 6.42 20.02
CA ALA A 211 2.39 7.22 20.84
C ALA A 211 1.52 8.12 19.96
N ARG A 212 2.14 8.83 19.01
CA ARG A 212 1.43 9.76 18.14
C ARG A 212 0.50 9.06 17.15
N TYR A 213 0.89 7.90 16.64
CA TYR A 213 0.01 7.04 15.84
C TYR A 213 -1.26 6.68 16.61
N ARG A 214 -1.12 6.19 17.86
CA ARG A 214 -2.27 5.84 18.71
C ARG A 214 -3.17 7.03 19.03
N ASP A 215 -2.61 8.24 19.13
CA ASP A 215 -3.36 9.47 19.36
C ASP A 215 -4.15 9.92 18.12
N ILE A 216 -3.58 9.79 16.93
CA ILE A 216 -4.20 10.30 15.70
C ILE A 216 -5.28 9.34 15.18
N VAL A 217 -5.01 8.03 15.17
CA VAL A 217 -5.89 7.01 14.55
C VAL A 217 -7.38 7.15 14.93
N PRO A 218 -7.77 7.33 16.21
CA PRO A 218 -9.18 7.43 16.59
C PRO A 218 -9.93 8.64 16.00
N HIS A 219 -9.19 9.66 15.55
CA HIS A 219 -9.73 10.90 15.00
C HIS A 219 -9.77 10.90 13.46
N LEU A 220 -9.14 9.90 12.82
CA LEU A 220 -9.11 9.80 11.37
C LEU A 220 -10.41 9.20 10.82
N LYS A 221 -10.81 9.70 9.66
CA LYS A 221 -11.81 9.04 8.82
C LYS A 221 -11.08 8.36 7.67
N LEU A 222 -10.93 7.04 7.73
CA LEU A 222 -10.28 6.26 6.68
C LEU A 222 -11.03 6.43 5.34
N ALA A 223 -10.30 6.64 4.25
CA ALA A 223 -10.88 6.95 2.94
C ALA A 223 -10.11 6.27 1.78
N GLY A 224 -9.77 7.03 0.75
CA GLY A 224 -9.10 6.56 -0.47
C GLY A 224 -9.35 7.54 -1.61
N PRO A 225 -8.94 7.25 -2.86
CA PRO A 225 -8.19 6.06 -3.31
C PRO A 225 -6.80 5.91 -2.66
N THR A 226 -6.14 4.79 -2.94
CA THR A 226 -4.79 4.48 -2.43
C THR A 226 -3.76 4.72 -3.52
N SER A 227 -2.79 5.61 -3.26
CA SER A 227 -1.62 5.90 -4.10
C SER A 227 -0.43 6.19 -3.21
N PHE A 228 0.76 5.68 -3.54
CA PHE A 228 1.99 6.01 -2.82
C PHE A 228 2.72 7.23 -3.40
N ALA A 229 2.24 7.77 -4.52
CA ALA A 229 2.84 8.95 -5.12
C ALA A 229 2.98 10.13 -4.14
N PRO A 230 1.96 10.51 -3.33
CA PRO A 230 2.09 11.65 -2.42
C PRO A 230 3.18 11.45 -1.35
N ILE A 231 3.30 10.25 -0.80
CA ILE A 231 4.30 9.97 0.26
C ILE A 231 5.70 9.85 -0.32
N ILE A 232 5.86 9.28 -1.52
CA ILE A 232 7.16 9.24 -2.21
C ILE A 232 7.60 10.65 -2.57
N GLU A 233 6.69 11.49 -3.09
CA GLU A 233 6.98 12.90 -3.39
C GLU A 233 7.34 13.73 -2.15
N MET A 234 6.69 13.44 -1.02
CA MET A 234 7.09 14.04 0.26
C MET A 234 8.52 13.65 0.64
N ALA A 235 8.86 12.37 0.53
CA ALA A 235 10.21 11.91 0.81
C ALA A 235 11.26 12.53 -0.14
N MET A 236 10.94 12.68 -1.43
CA MET A 236 11.79 13.41 -2.38
C MET A 236 12.02 14.85 -1.93
N THR A 237 10.99 15.52 -1.41
CA THR A 237 11.10 16.89 -0.87
C THR A 237 12.04 16.94 0.34
N VAL A 238 11.91 16.00 1.28
CA VAL A 238 12.79 15.90 2.47
C VAL A 238 14.26 15.68 2.07
N VAL A 239 14.52 14.81 1.09
CA VAL A 239 15.88 14.57 0.56
C VAL A 239 16.46 15.82 -0.11
N GLU A 240 15.66 16.57 -0.86
CA GLU A 240 16.12 17.80 -1.50
C GLU A 240 16.41 18.90 -0.45
N GLN A 241 15.56 19.02 0.57
CA GLN A 241 15.71 19.98 1.67
C GLN A 241 16.96 19.69 2.50
N SER A 242 17.27 18.41 2.76
CA SER A 242 18.51 17.96 3.42
C SER A 242 19.77 18.06 2.54
N SER A 243 19.67 18.67 1.36
CA SER A 243 20.78 18.83 0.41
C SER A 243 21.34 17.50 -0.13
N GLY A 244 20.48 16.51 -0.32
CA GLY A 244 20.83 15.21 -0.88
C GLY A 244 21.49 14.26 0.11
N GLN A 245 21.16 14.35 1.40
CA GLN A 245 21.52 13.31 2.36
C GLN A 245 20.76 12.02 2.05
N TYR A 246 21.37 10.87 2.35
CA TYR A 246 20.74 9.57 2.13
C TYR A 246 19.56 9.37 3.09
N HIS A 247 18.42 8.98 2.54
CA HIS A 247 17.22 8.66 3.31
C HIS A 247 16.67 7.29 2.95
N VAL A 248 16.04 6.64 3.93
CA VAL A 248 15.20 5.46 3.72
C VAL A 248 13.76 5.83 4.07
N LEU A 249 12.89 5.83 3.06
CA LEU A 249 11.45 5.94 3.25
C LEU A 249 10.89 4.56 3.59
N VAL A 250 10.31 4.41 4.77
CA VAL A 250 9.55 3.23 5.16
C VAL A 250 8.05 3.53 5.02
N ILE A 251 7.35 2.79 4.17
CA ILE A 251 5.90 2.89 3.99
C ILE A 251 5.27 1.67 4.65
N ILE A 252 4.37 1.85 5.61
CA ILE A 252 3.57 0.77 6.18
C ILE A 252 2.17 0.84 5.56
N ALA A 253 1.77 -0.20 4.84
CA ALA A 253 0.53 -0.23 4.08
C ALA A 253 -0.08 -1.63 3.95
N ASP A 254 -1.36 -1.71 3.58
CA ASP A 254 -2.08 -2.96 3.39
C ASP A 254 -2.05 -3.53 1.96
N GLY A 255 -1.32 -2.85 1.08
CA GLY A 255 -1.04 -3.27 -0.30
C GLY A 255 -2.16 -3.01 -1.30
N GLN A 256 -3.26 -2.36 -0.90
CA GLN A 256 -4.43 -2.14 -1.77
C GLN A 256 -4.33 -0.85 -2.60
N VAL A 257 -3.28 -0.71 -3.44
CA VAL A 257 -3.23 0.39 -4.43
C VAL A 257 -4.47 0.28 -5.34
N THR A 258 -5.20 1.39 -5.50
CA THR A 258 -6.52 1.35 -6.14
C THR A 258 -6.40 0.95 -7.61
N ARG A 259 -7.04 -0.16 -7.99
CA ARG A 259 -7.24 -0.57 -9.38
C ARG A 259 -8.58 -0.06 -9.88
N SER A 260 -8.62 0.47 -11.10
CA SER A 260 -9.90 0.82 -11.73
C SER A 260 -10.63 -0.46 -12.16
N VAL A 261 -11.96 -0.47 -12.08
CA VAL A 261 -12.77 -1.55 -12.66
C VAL A 261 -12.79 -1.51 -14.19
N ASP A 262 -12.42 -0.35 -14.77
CA ASP A 262 -12.35 -0.12 -16.21
C ASP A 262 -10.93 -0.36 -16.79
N THR A 263 -9.95 -0.70 -15.96
CA THR A 263 -8.61 -1.05 -16.44
C THR A 263 -8.63 -2.42 -17.11
N GLU A 264 -8.34 -2.45 -18.42
CA GLU A 264 -8.16 -3.70 -19.16
C GLU A 264 -7.05 -4.55 -18.52
N HIS A 265 -7.12 -5.87 -18.70
CA HIS A 265 -6.09 -6.79 -18.21
C HIS A 265 -4.69 -6.35 -18.68
N GLY A 266 -3.81 -6.04 -17.73
CA GLY A 266 -2.43 -5.60 -17.99
C GLY A 266 -2.21 -4.10 -18.09
N GLN A 267 -3.24 -3.26 -17.89
CA GLN A 267 -3.09 -1.81 -17.78
C GLN A 267 -3.10 -1.35 -16.32
N LEU A 268 -2.24 -0.38 -16.01
CA LEU A 268 -2.17 0.27 -14.69
C LEU A 268 -3.29 1.30 -14.54
N SER A 269 -3.86 1.39 -13.35
CA SER A 269 -4.77 2.45 -12.95
C SER A 269 -4.04 3.80 -12.87
N PRO A 270 -4.77 4.93 -12.80
CA PRO A 270 -4.14 6.23 -12.57
C PRO A 270 -3.29 6.30 -11.28
N GLN A 271 -3.71 5.60 -10.23
CA GLN A 271 -2.98 5.55 -8.95
C GLN A 271 -1.73 4.67 -9.05
N GLU A 272 -1.83 3.52 -9.70
CA GLU A 272 -0.69 2.63 -9.96
C GLU A 272 0.34 3.33 -10.84
N GLN A 273 -0.09 3.97 -11.93
CA GLN A 273 0.78 4.71 -12.84
C GLN A 273 1.51 5.85 -12.13
N LYS A 274 0.79 6.68 -11.36
CA LYS A 274 1.44 7.76 -10.57
C LYS A 274 2.43 7.22 -9.55
N THR A 275 2.10 6.10 -8.90
CA THR A 275 3.02 5.45 -7.95
C THR A 275 4.30 5.01 -8.65
N VAL A 276 4.20 4.33 -9.79
CA VAL A 276 5.36 3.91 -10.60
C VAL A 276 6.19 5.12 -11.06
N GLU A 277 5.53 6.16 -11.58
CA GLU A 277 6.20 7.40 -12.00
C GLU A 277 6.97 8.06 -10.85
N SER A 278 6.39 8.11 -9.65
CA SER A 278 7.06 8.64 -8.46
C SER A 278 8.23 7.78 -8.00
N ILE A 279 8.16 6.44 -8.09
CA ILE A 279 9.29 5.54 -7.80
C ILE A 279 10.44 5.79 -8.80
N VAL A 280 10.13 5.87 -10.10
CA VAL A 280 11.11 6.16 -11.14
C VAL A 280 11.78 7.51 -10.89
N LYS A 281 10.99 8.54 -10.55
CA LYS A 281 11.54 9.87 -10.25
C LYS A 281 12.40 9.87 -8.99
N ALA A 282 12.00 9.14 -7.95
CA ALA A 282 12.76 8.98 -6.71
C ALA A 282 14.13 8.32 -6.93
N SER A 283 14.27 7.46 -7.95
CA SER A 283 15.57 6.84 -8.28
C SER A 283 16.65 7.83 -8.76
N ALA A 284 16.28 9.09 -9.04
CA ALA A 284 17.21 10.17 -9.33
C ALA A 284 17.71 10.92 -8.08
N LEU A 285 17.42 10.40 -6.88
CA LEU A 285 17.81 10.94 -5.58
C LEU A 285 18.49 9.86 -4.73
N PRO A 286 19.24 10.22 -3.68
CA PRO A 286 19.77 9.28 -2.70
C PRO A 286 18.65 8.81 -1.74
N LEU A 287 17.64 8.14 -2.28
CA LEU A 287 16.43 7.70 -1.59
C LEU A 287 16.15 6.23 -1.88
N SER A 288 16.08 5.44 -0.81
CA SER A 288 15.61 4.04 -0.85
C SER A 288 14.21 3.95 -0.24
N ILE A 289 13.38 3.07 -0.78
CA ILE A 289 11.99 2.89 -0.36
C ILE A 289 11.80 1.46 0.12
N VAL A 290 11.29 1.28 1.33
CA VAL A 290 10.94 -0.02 1.89
C VAL A 290 9.44 -0.03 2.17
N LEU A 291 8.71 -0.87 1.46
CA LEU A 291 7.29 -1.08 1.69
C LEU A 291 7.07 -2.28 2.62
N VAL A 292 6.53 -2.00 3.80
CA VAL A 292 6.18 -2.98 4.82
C VAL A 292 4.69 -3.33 4.69
N GLY A 293 4.41 -4.49 4.10
CA GLY A 293 3.07 -5.00 3.87
C GLY A 293 2.44 -5.64 5.09
N VAL A 294 1.39 -5.01 5.64
CA VAL A 294 0.59 -5.52 6.77
C VAL A 294 -0.80 -5.97 6.31
N GLY A 295 -1.41 -6.92 7.01
CA GLY A 295 -2.71 -7.48 6.62
C GLY A 295 -2.65 -8.59 5.57
N ASP A 296 -3.81 -8.85 4.95
CA ASP A 296 -4.09 -10.03 4.13
C ASP A 296 -3.57 -9.94 2.67
N GLY A 297 -3.17 -8.75 2.19
CA GLY A 297 -2.90 -8.51 0.77
C GLY A 297 -4.19 -8.48 -0.07
N PRO A 298 -4.14 -8.79 -1.38
CA PRO A 298 -3.02 -9.43 -2.11
C PRO A 298 -1.79 -8.54 -2.31
N TRP A 299 -0.64 -9.18 -2.54
CA TRP A 299 0.68 -8.52 -2.63
C TRP A 299 1.31 -8.57 -4.02
N ASP A 300 0.62 -9.11 -5.03
CA ASP A 300 1.19 -9.37 -6.37
C ASP A 300 1.77 -8.11 -7.01
N MET A 301 1.07 -6.98 -6.88
CA MET A 301 1.54 -5.69 -7.42
C MET A 301 2.78 -5.17 -6.69
N MET A 302 2.89 -5.40 -5.39
CA MET A 302 4.02 -4.93 -4.61
C MET A 302 5.28 -5.73 -4.96
N GLN A 303 5.12 -7.02 -5.27
CA GLN A 303 6.17 -7.86 -5.84
C GLN A 303 6.56 -7.43 -7.26
N GLU A 304 5.61 -6.96 -8.06
CA GLU A 304 5.89 -6.40 -9.39
C GLU A 304 6.71 -5.10 -9.30
N PHE A 305 6.43 -4.25 -8.30
CA PHE A 305 7.18 -3.00 -8.07
C PHE A 305 8.60 -3.23 -7.55
N ASP A 306 8.82 -4.30 -6.80
CA ASP A 306 10.13 -4.76 -6.32
C ASP A 306 11.08 -5.04 -7.52
N ASP A 307 10.61 -5.89 -8.44
CA ASP A 307 11.47 -6.51 -9.44
C ASP A 307 11.42 -5.84 -10.83
N ASN A 308 10.30 -5.20 -11.18
CA ASN A 308 9.94 -4.96 -12.59
C ASN A 308 9.53 -3.50 -12.89
N ILE A 309 10.12 -2.51 -12.25
CA ILE A 309 9.91 -1.10 -12.63
C ILE A 309 10.90 -0.68 -13.73
N PRO A 310 10.46 -0.45 -14.98
CA PRO A 310 11.34 -0.01 -16.05
C PRO A 310 11.77 1.45 -15.84
N SER A 311 12.96 1.80 -16.34
CA SER A 311 13.49 3.17 -16.42
C SER A 311 13.97 3.82 -15.11
N ARG A 312 13.94 3.11 -13.97
CA ARG A 312 14.61 3.57 -12.74
C ARG A 312 16.14 3.58 -12.92
N ALA A 313 16.81 4.54 -12.30
CA ALA A 313 18.28 4.69 -12.39
C ALA A 313 19.03 3.60 -11.62
N PHE A 314 18.47 3.15 -10.51
CA PHE A 314 18.84 1.97 -9.74
C PHE A 314 17.59 1.39 -9.09
N ASP A 315 17.67 0.14 -8.66
CA ASP A 315 16.65 -0.54 -7.87
C ASP A 315 16.53 0.10 -6.49
N ASN A 316 15.53 0.96 -6.30
CA ASN A 316 15.35 1.79 -5.10
C ASN A 316 14.11 1.41 -4.28
N PHE A 317 13.51 0.24 -4.52
CA PHE A 317 12.25 -0.16 -3.90
C PHE A 317 12.32 -1.62 -3.44
N GLN A 318 12.14 -1.86 -2.15
CA GLN A 318 12.06 -3.18 -1.52
C GLN A 318 10.65 -3.42 -0.98
N PHE A 319 10.02 -4.56 -1.29
CA PHE A 319 8.80 -5.03 -0.63
C PHE A 319 9.08 -6.07 0.47
N VAL A 320 8.45 -5.92 1.63
CA VAL A 320 8.53 -6.87 2.75
C VAL A 320 7.14 -7.27 3.22
N ASN A 321 6.78 -8.54 3.08
CA ASN A 321 5.53 -9.09 3.60
C ASN A 321 5.62 -9.35 5.11
N PHE A 322 5.32 -8.31 5.90
CA PHE A 322 5.39 -8.36 7.36
C PHE A 322 4.46 -9.42 7.95
N THR A 323 3.22 -9.48 7.47
CA THR A 323 2.22 -10.45 7.95
C THR A 323 2.70 -11.88 7.76
N GLU A 324 3.26 -12.20 6.60
CA GLU A 324 3.78 -13.54 6.32
C GLU A 324 4.91 -13.91 7.27
N ILE A 325 5.89 -13.02 7.46
CA ILE A 325 7.01 -13.26 8.38
C ILE A 325 6.51 -13.47 9.81
N MET A 326 5.59 -12.61 10.27
CA MET A 326 5.06 -12.68 11.63
C MET A 326 4.14 -13.88 11.87
N SER A 327 3.55 -14.45 10.80
CA SER A 327 2.71 -15.66 10.88
C SER A 327 3.50 -16.97 11.03
N LYS A 328 4.80 -16.98 10.71
CA LYS A 328 5.63 -18.20 10.76
C LYS A 328 5.63 -18.83 12.15
N ASN A 329 5.70 -20.16 12.24
CA ASN A 329 5.82 -20.83 13.54
C ASN A 329 7.29 -20.83 14.02
N LYS A 330 7.78 -19.66 14.45
CA LYS A 330 9.13 -19.41 14.97
C LYS A 330 9.06 -18.57 16.25
N GLU A 331 10.15 -18.54 17.01
CA GLU A 331 10.32 -17.62 18.14
C GLU A 331 10.20 -16.16 17.68
N GLN A 332 9.61 -15.29 18.52
CA GLN A 332 9.39 -13.88 18.20
C GLN A 332 10.67 -13.15 17.80
N SER A 333 11.76 -13.33 18.55
CA SER A 333 13.07 -12.71 18.26
C SER A 333 13.60 -13.05 16.86
N ARG A 334 13.38 -14.30 16.40
CA ARG A 334 13.77 -14.75 15.06
C ARG A 334 12.92 -14.14 13.96
N LYS A 335 11.62 -13.95 14.21
CA LYS A 335 10.73 -13.25 13.27
C LYS A 335 11.12 -11.79 13.11
N GLU A 336 11.42 -11.11 14.21
CA GLU A 336 11.87 -9.72 14.21
C GLU A 336 13.19 -9.57 13.44
N THR A 337 14.12 -10.52 13.65
CA THR A 337 15.39 -10.57 12.91
C THR A 337 15.17 -10.85 11.43
N GLU A 338 14.29 -11.78 11.07
CA GLU A 338 13.94 -12.11 9.68
C GLU A 338 13.29 -10.92 8.97
N PHE A 339 12.41 -10.19 9.66
CA PHE A 339 11.80 -8.96 9.14
C PHE A 339 12.85 -7.87 8.92
N ALA A 340 13.69 -7.59 9.90
CA ALA A 340 14.71 -6.55 9.79
C ALA A 340 15.72 -6.87 8.68
N LEU A 341 16.13 -8.14 8.55
CA LEU A 341 16.98 -8.59 7.46
C LEU A 341 16.32 -8.39 6.10
N SER A 342 15.03 -8.72 5.98
CA SER A 342 14.28 -8.53 4.73
C SER A 342 14.15 -7.04 4.37
N ALA A 343 13.90 -6.18 5.36
CA ALA A 343 13.78 -4.73 5.16
C ALA A 343 15.11 -4.06 4.78
N LEU A 344 16.24 -4.62 5.22
CA LEU A 344 17.56 -4.04 4.98
C LEU A 344 18.33 -4.68 3.82
N MET A 345 17.79 -5.74 3.21
CA MET A 345 18.51 -6.58 2.26
C MET A 345 19.12 -5.79 1.10
N GLU A 346 18.38 -4.81 0.59
CA GLU A 346 18.79 -3.99 -0.56
C GLU A 346 19.44 -2.66 -0.18
N ILE A 347 19.39 -2.27 1.08
CA ILE A 347 19.88 -0.96 1.53
C ILE A 347 21.38 -0.78 1.26
N PRO A 348 22.28 -1.75 1.55
CA PRO A 348 23.70 -1.59 1.23
C PRO A 348 24.01 -1.40 -0.27
N PRO A 349 23.53 -2.25 -1.20
CA PRO A 349 23.74 -2.03 -2.63
C PRO A 349 23.03 -0.77 -3.15
N GLN A 350 21.85 -0.42 -2.64
CA GLN A 350 21.16 0.83 -2.96
C GLN A 350 22.00 2.05 -2.59
N TYR A 351 22.45 2.13 -1.33
CA TYR A 351 23.32 3.20 -0.87
C TYR A 351 24.56 3.35 -1.75
N LYS A 352 25.22 2.22 -2.07
CA LYS A 352 26.38 2.22 -2.96
C LYS A 352 26.04 2.74 -4.36
N ALA A 353 24.88 2.36 -4.91
CA ALA A 353 24.41 2.88 -6.20
C ALA A 353 24.26 4.41 -6.17
N THR A 354 23.76 4.99 -5.07
CA THR A 354 23.64 6.46 -4.94
C THR A 354 25.00 7.17 -5.00
N ILE A 355 26.06 6.56 -4.47
CA ILE A 355 27.43 7.07 -4.55
C ILE A 355 27.95 6.94 -5.99
N GLU A 356 27.85 5.75 -6.58
CA GLU A 356 28.36 5.46 -7.92
C GLU A 356 27.67 6.28 -9.02
N LEU A 357 26.38 6.60 -8.84
CA LEU A 357 25.61 7.48 -9.72
C LEU A 357 25.84 8.97 -9.43
N GLY A 358 26.58 9.31 -8.38
CA GLY A 358 26.88 10.69 -7.98
C GLY A 358 25.65 11.47 -7.51
N LEU A 359 24.69 10.79 -6.88
CA LEU A 359 23.45 11.36 -6.35
C LEU A 359 23.63 11.90 -4.91
N LEU A 360 24.48 11.23 -4.12
CA LEU A 360 24.69 11.58 -2.71
C LEU A 360 25.33 12.96 -2.53
N GLY A 361 24.80 13.76 -1.60
CA GLY A 361 25.29 15.09 -1.25
C GLY A 361 25.03 16.16 -2.31
N ARG A 362 24.07 15.94 -3.21
CA ARG A 362 23.71 16.88 -4.28
C ARG A 362 22.22 17.18 -4.29
N ARG A 363 21.91 18.45 -4.54
CA ARG A 363 20.56 18.89 -4.89
C ARG A 363 20.29 18.61 -6.36
N ASN A 364 19.16 17.97 -6.65
CA ASN A 364 18.71 17.71 -8.02
C ASN A 364 18.18 19.01 -8.67
N GLY A 365 17.52 19.87 -7.89
CA GLY A 365 16.97 21.15 -8.34
C GLY A 365 15.68 21.08 -9.17
N ASN A 366 15.28 19.88 -9.63
CA ASN A 366 14.06 19.66 -10.42
C ASN A 366 12.97 18.88 -9.67
N ILE A 367 13.05 18.82 -8.34
CA ILE A 367 12.04 18.17 -7.49
C ILE A 367 11.01 19.23 -7.06
N PRO A 368 9.73 19.11 -7.47
CA PRO A 368 8.68 19.98 -6.98
C PRO A 368 8.55 19.82 -5.46
N GLU A 369 8.50 20.94 -4.75
CA GLU A 369 8.30 20.94 -3.31
C GLU A 369 6.86 20.55 -2.98
N ARG A 370 6.70 19.46 -2.23
CA ARG A 370 5.41 19.05 -1.69
C ARG A 370 5.26 19.56 -0.25
N ILE A 371 4.12 20.17 0.05
CA ILE A 371 3.82 20.70 1.38
C ILE A 371 2.83 19.75 2.08
N PRO A 372 3.17 19.19 3.26
CA PRO A 372 2.24 18.33 3.99
C PRO A 372 1.09 19.15 4.58
N LEU A 373 -0.09 18.55 4.64
CA LEU A 373 -1.22 19.09 5.40
C LEU A 373 -0.94 18.99 6.92
N PRO A 374 -1.55 19.84 7.75
CA PRO A 374 -1.54 19.64 9.20
C PRO A 374 -2.31 18.35 9.58
N PRO A 375 -2.02 17.74 10.75
CA PRO A 375 -2.74 16.55 11.18
C PRO A 375 -4.23 16.85 11.33
N PRO A 376 -5.14 16.00 10.81
CA PRO A 376 -6.59 16.21 10.85
C PRO A 376 -7.21 15.84 12.21
N VAL A 377 -6.58 16.30 13.31
CA VAL A 377 -7.10 16.15 14.67
C VAL A 377 -7.81 17.43 15.09
N GLN A 378 -9.08 17.33 15.52
CA GLN A 378 -9.84 18.49 16.01
C GLN A 378 -9.12 19.11 17.23
N GLY A 379 -8.89 20.42 17.16
CA GLY A 379 -7.97 21.15 18.01
C GLY A 379 -8.20 21.03 19.50
N GLY A 380 -7.15 20.59 20.21
CA GLY A 380 -6.89 21.05 21.56
C GLY A 380 -6.36 22.48 21.50
N SER A 381 -7.02 23.38 22.21
CA SER A 381 -6.76 24.82 22.28
C SER A 381 -5.30 25.18 22.50
N THR A 382 -4.69 25.90 21.55
CA THR A 382 -3.62 26.86 21.85
C THR A 382 -3.94 28.17 21.17
N PHE A 383 -4.20 29.17 22.01
CA PHE A 383 -4.49 30.55 21.65
C PHE A 383 -3.40 31.16 20.77
N PHE A 384 -3.73 31.47 19.52
CA PHE A 384 -3.06 32.54 18.80
C PHE A 384 -4.11 33.47 18.19
N ASN A 385 -4.10 34.69 18.71
CA ASN A 385 -5.01 35.77 18.39
C ASN A 385 -4.27 36.73 17.44
N PRO A 386 -4.70 36.91 16.19
CA PRO A 386 -4.44 38.14 15.46
C PRO A 386 -5.75 38.93 15.40
N SER A 387 -5.70 40.08 16.07
CA SER A 387 -6.73 41.09 16.17
C SER A 387 -7.34 41.56 14.83
N LYS A 388 -8.68 41.73 14.87
CA LYS A 388 -9.54 42.72 14.18
C LYS A 388 -9.74 42.58 12.66
N ALA A 389 -10.95 42.15 12.28
CA ALA A 389 -11.86 42.92 11.41
C ALA A 389 -13.32 42.44 11.58
N SER A 390 -14.26 43.37 11.36
CA SER A 390 -15.62 43.54 11.89
C SER A 390 -16.73 42.54 11.48
N PRO A 391 -17.91 42.55 12.16
CA PRO A 391 -18.98 41.54 12.04
C PRO A 391 -20.06 41.91 10.99
N ALA A 392 -20.67 40.88 10.40
CA ALA A 392 -21.90 40.97 9.60
C ALA A 392 -22.80 39.74 9.87
N PRO A 393 -24.12 39.85 9.66
CA PRO A 393 -25.10 39.46 10.68
C PRO A 393 -25.62 38.03 10.58
N SER A 394 -26.05 37.58 11.75
CA SER A 394 -26.85 36.39 12.05
C SER A 394 -28.12 36.27 11.20
N PHE A 395 -28.27 35.13 10.54
CA PHE A 395 -29.55 34.60 10.09
C PHE A 395 -29.74 33.21 10.70
N GLU A 396 -30.62 33.12 11.70
CA GLU A 396 -31.22 31.85 12.11
C GLU A 396 -32.36 31.48 11.17
N PRO A 397 -32.56 30.18 10.93
CA PRO A 397 -33.91 29.64 10.77
C PRO A 397 -34.24 28.70 11.93
N SER A 398 -35.22 29.10 12.72
CA SER A 398 -35.86 28.34 13.79
C SER A 398 -36.75 27.23 13.21
N VAL A 399 -36.58 25.97 13.63
CA VAL A 399 -37.60 24.90 13.49
C VAL A 399 -37.51 23.95 14.70
N PRO A 400 -38.63 23.45 15.26
CA PRO A 400 -38.73 23.04 16.67
C PRO A 400 -38.28 21.61 16.96
N THR A 401 -37.85 21.41 18.21
CA THR A 401 -37.58 20.13 18.87
C THR A 401 -38.88 19.42 19.22
N TYR A 402 -39.10 18.22 18.68
CA TYR A 402 -40.05 17.24 19.22
C TYR A 402 -39.31 15.92 19.51
N PRO A 403 -39.56 15.29 20.67
CA PRO A 403 -38.93 14.04 21.03
C PRO A 403 -39.70 12.88 20.38
N MET A 404 -39.00 11.94 19.75
CA MET A 404 -39.62 10.67 19.41
C MET A 404 -38.65 9.50 19.55
N GLU A 405 -39.25 8.43 20.01
CA GLU A 405 -38.68 7.29 20.68
C GLU A 405 -37.90 6.37 19.73
N SER A 406 -37.01 5.61 20.37
CA SER A 406 -36.34 4.43 19.86
C SER A 406 -37.29 3.43 19.19
N LYS A 407 -37.15 3.24 17.88
CA LYS A 407 -37.26 1.96 17.14
C LYS A 407 -36.73 2.17 15.71
N ASP A 408 -36.26 1.07 15.11
CA ASP A 408 -35.82 0.90 13.71
C ASP A 408 -34.33 1.16 13.40
N VAL A 409 -33.51 0.24 13.93
CA VAL A 409 -32.17 -0.07 13.44
C VAL A 409 -32.31 -1.05 12.25
N ASP A 410 -32.79 -0.60 11.09
CA ASP A 410 -32.62 -1.34 9.82
C ASP A 410 -32.87 -0.50 8.54
N ASP A 411 -33.68 0.55 8.61
CA ASP A 411 -34.11 1.30 7.40
C ASP A 411 -33.01 2.16 6.76
N ASN A 412 -31.96 2.49 7.51
CA ASN A 412 -30.90 3.38 7.02
C ASN A 412 -29.94 2.70 6.02
N GLN A 413 -30.11 1.41 5.73
CA GLN A 413 -29.34 0.68 4.72
C GLN A 413 -30.10 0.47 3.39
N LEU A 414 -31.38 0.85 3.31
CA LEU A 414 -32.19 0.63 2.12
C LEU A 414 -32.11 1.79 1.13
N CYS A 415 -32.17 1.46 -0.16
CA CYS A 415 -32.08 2.43 -1.23
C CYS A 415 -33.26 3.43 -1.15
N PRO A 416 -33.02 4.75 -1.17
CA PRO A 416 -34.07 5.77 -1.03
C PRO A 416 -35.05 5.83 -2.22
N ILE A 417 -34.83 5.02 -3.25
CA ILE A 417 -35.67 4.98 -4.46
C ILE A 417 -36.63 3.79 -4.40
N CYS A 418 -36.11 2.57 -4.21
CA CYS A 418 -36.95 1.37 -4.16
C CYS A 418 -37.35 0.94 -2.74
N LEU A 419 -36.72 1.52 -1.71
CA LEU A 419 -36.94 1.20 -0.29
C LEU A 419 -36.84 -0.30 0.04
N SER A 420 -36.18 -1.08 -0.82
CA SER A 420 -36.18 -2.55 -0.76
C SER A 420 -34.77 -3.13 -0.87
N ASN A 421 -33.95 -2.59 -1.78
CA ASN A 421 -32.59 -3.09 -2.01
C ASN A 421 -31.57 -2.35 -1.14
N PRO A 422 -30.48 -3.00 -0.71
CA PRO A 422 -29.42 -2.35 0.05
C PRO A 422 -28.68 -1.28 -0.78
N LYS A 423 -28.17 -0.26 -0.10
CA LYS A 423 -27.34 0.81 -0.67
C LYS A 423 -25.96 0.28 -1.09
N ASN A 424 -25.86 -0.24 -2.32
CA ASN A 424 -24.63 -0.78 -2.90
C ASN A 424 -24.06 0.06 -4.07
N MET A 425 -24.48 1.32 -4.21
CA MET A 425 -23.94 2.27 -5.19
C MET A 425 -23.87 3.69 -4.58
N ALA A 426 -22.73 4.36 -4.68
CA ALA A 426 -22.52 5.74 -4.27
C ALA A 426 -22.31 6.67 -5.48
N PHE A 427 -22.75 7.93 -5.36
CA PHE A 427 -22.48 8.99 -6.33
C PHE A 427 -21.29 9.84 -5.90
N GLY A 428 -20.69 10.59 -6.82
CA GLY A 428 -19.57 11.52 -6.53
C GLY A 428 -19.87 12.58 -5.46
N CYS A 429 -21.14 12.80 -5.11
CA CYS A 429 -21.56 13.66 -3.99
C CYS A 429 -21.66 12.94 -2.64
N GLY A 430 -21.29 11.66 -2.54
CA GLY A 430 -21.33 10.85 -1.32
C GLY A 430 -22.66 10.17 -0.98
N HIS A 431 -23.74 10.48 -1.70
CA HIS A 431 -25.06 9.86 -1.49
C HIS A 431 -25.20 8.51 -2.18
N GLN A 432 -26.03 7.62 -1.62
CA GLN A 432 -26.09 6.22 -2.02
C GLN A 432 -27.48 5.76 -2.49
N THR A 433 -27.49 4.79 -3.40
CA THR A 433 -28.65 4.06 -3.93
C THR A 433 -28.29 2.59 -4.15
N CYS A 434 -29.23 1.75 -4.58
CA CYS A 434 -28.90 0.41 -5.04
C CYS A 434 -28.45 0.42 -6.52
N CYS A 435 -27.74 -0.62 -6.94
CA CYS A 435 -27.24 -0.79 -8.30
C CYS A 435 -28.34 -0.96 -9.35
N GLU A 436 -29.57 -1.25 -8.94
CA GLU A 436 -30.71 -1.32 -9.87
C GLU A 436 -31.28 0.08 -10.15
N CYS A 437 -31.35 0.95 -9.15
CA CYS A 437 -31.93 2.29 -9.28
C CYS A 437 -30.91 3.37 -9.69
N GLY A 438 -29.64 3.24 -9.31
CA GLY A 438 -28.62 4.25 -9.51
C GLY A 438 -28.12 4.50 -10.95
N PRO A 439 -28.03 3.50 -11.86
CA PRO A 439 -27.45 3.70 -13.20
C PRO A 439 -28.18 4.73 -14.06
N GLY A 440 -29.52 4.78 -13.98
CA GLY A 440 -30.35 5.65 -14.81
C GLY A 440 -30.45 7.11 -14.33
N LEU A 441 -29.92 7.43 -13.15
CA LEU A 441 -30.06 8.78 -12.57
C LEU A 441 -29.03 9.73 -13.16
N LYS A 442 -29.50 10.87 -13.66
CA LYS A 442 -28.63 11.99 -14.10
C LYS A 442 -28.30 12.96 -12.97
N VAL A 443 -29.14 12.98 -11.95
CA VAL A 443 -29.09 13.92 -10.82
C VAL A 443 -29.33 13.14 -9.54
N CYS A 444 -28.59 13.47 -8.48
CA CYS A 444 -28.73 12.82 -7.18
C CYS A 444 -30.12 13.09 -6.57
N PRO A 445 -30.89 12.07 -6.17
CA PRO A 445 -32.24 12.26 -5.63
C PRO A 445 -32.24 12.94 -4.26
N ILE A 446 -31.09 12.98 -3.58
CA ILE A 446 -30.96 13.54 -2.22
C ILE A 446 -30.52 15.01 -2.27
N CYS A 447 -29.38 15.30 -2.91
CA CYS A 447 -28.82 16.67 -2.94
C CYS A 447 -29.01 17.41 -4.27
N ARG A 448 -29.65 16.79 -5.26
CA ARG A 448 -29.89 17.36 -6.61
C ARG A 448 -28.63 17.76 -7.39
N ALA A 449 -27.45 17.29 -6.98
CA ALA A 449 -26.21 17.47 -7.73
C ALA A 449 -26.17 16.60 -8.99
N PRO A 450 -25.58 17.06 -10.11
CA PRO A 450 -25.39 16.23 -11.31
C PRO A 450 -24.45 15.04 -11.00
N ILE A 451 -24.82 13.85 -11.47
CA ILE A 451 -24.06 12.62 -11.19
C ILE A 451 -22.99 12.41 -12.29
N GLN A 452 -21.75 12.73 -11.96
CA GLN A 452 -20.58 12.48 -12.83
C GLN A 452 -19.92 11.14 -12.54
N THR A 453 -19.84 10.75 -11.26
CA THR A 453 -19.16 9.53 -10.80
C THR A 453 -20.15 8.58 -10.13
N ARG A 454 -20.05 7.28 -10.41
CA ARG A 454 -20.81 6.20 -9.76
C ARG A 454 -19.83 5.13 -9.29
N ILE A 455 -19.96 4.72 -8.02
CA ILE A 455 -19.07 3.76 -7.38
C ILE A 455 -19.94 2.62 -6.85
N LYS A 456 -19.67 1.38 -7.25
CA LYS A 456 -20.32 0.20 -6.69
C LYS A 456 -19.65 -0.17 -5.37
N LEU A 457 -20.46 -0.43 -4.34
CA LEU A 457 -20.00 -0.84 -3.01
C LEU A 457 -20.22 -2.36 -2.90
N TYR A 458 -19.22 -3.10 -2.45
CA TYR A 458 -19.24 -4.56 -2.30
C TYR A 458 -19.50 -4.98 -0.85
#